data_AF-A0A6P1ZC70-F1
#
_entry.id   AF-A0A6P1ZC70-F1
#
_cell.length_a   1.000
_cell.length_b   1.000
_cell.length_c   1.000
_cell.angle_alpha   90.00
_cell.angle_beta   90.00
_cell.angle_gamma   90.00
#
_symmetry.space_group_name_H-M   'P 1'
#
loop_
_entity.id
_entity.type
_entity.pdbx_description
1 polymer ?
#
loop_
_entity_poly.entity_id
_entity_poly.type
_entity_poly.pdbx_seq_one_letter_code
_entity_poly.pdbx_strand_id
1 'polypeptide(L)'
;MTAFSRRPYLLSVLVLLPVVLFIHLHENVAVPQVRSFDEFPASLGDWRQAGSETFSAETLDILHPTAYLSRFYVGPNGERVHLYLGYHGKGGIHSPRNCLLGSGWFQESRTEKTVNNIDGSPIHLVETVLSKGNVRMLMLYWFQMRDKTMQSEYALKIQEIINSALYSRRDESFVRISVEFLDDAEGAQKAAYGFLKAFQPVTKMFVPR
;
A
#
# COMPACT_ATOMS: atom_id res chain seq x y z
N MET A 1 55.69 5.29 -17.23
CA MET A 1 54.30 5.26 -17.71
C MET A 1 53.68 3.94 -17.24
N THR A 2 52.87 3.97 -16.19
CA THR A 2 52.24 2.77 -15.61
C THR A 2 51.05 2.34 -16.47
N ALA A 3 51.11 1.13 -17.02
CA ALA A 3 50.02 0.55 -17.78
C ALA A 3 48.83 0.27 -16.84
N PHE A 4 47.77 1.07 -16.97
CA PHE A 4 46.53 0.86 -16.23
C PHE A 4 45.93 -0.49 -16.69
N SER A 5 45.93 -1.48 -15.80
CA SER A 5 45.33 -2.79 -16.06
C SER A 5 43.86 -2.60 -16.44
N ARG A 6 43.47 -3.01 -17.66
CA ARG A 6 42.07 -2.96 -18.13
C ARG A 6 41.19 -4.06 -17.51
N ARG A 7 41.79 -4.98 -16.74
CA ARG A 7 41.13 -6.14 -16.12
C ARG A 7 39.96 -5.79 -15.18
N PRO A 8 40.06 -4.81 -14.25
CA PRO A 8 38.92 -4.43 -13.40
C PRO A 8 37.72 -3.94 -14.21
N TYR A 9 37.93 -3.15 -15.28
CA TYR A 9 36.85 -2.65 -16.12
C TYR A 9 36.15 -3.76 -16.90
N LEU A 10 36.90 -4.73 -17.41
CA LEU A 10 36.33 -5.89 -18.10
C LEU A 10 35.48 -6.76 -17.16
N LEU A 11 35.90 -6.93 -15.90
CA LEU A 11 35.10 -7.62 -14.88
C LEU A 11 33.84 -6.84 -14.52
N SER A 12 33.91 -5.51 -14.36
CA SER A 12 32.73 -4.68 -14.12
C SER A 12 31.74 -4.75 -15.28
N VAL A 13 32.21 -4.69 -16.54
CA VAL A 13 31.36 -4.83 -17.71
C VAL A 13 30.74 -6.23 -17.80
N LEU A 14 31.51 -7.29 -17.53
CA LEU A 14 31.01 -8.68 -17.54
C LEU A 14 29.87 -8.89 -16.52
N VAL A 15 29.93 -8.22 -15.37
CA VAL A 15 28.90 -8.33 -14.32
C VAL A 15 27.72 -7.39 -14.55
N LEU A 16 27.95 -6.17 -15.04
CA LEU A 16 26.88 -5.17 -15.20
C LEU A 16 26.12 -5.32 -16.51
N LEU A 17 26.75 -5.81 -17.59
CA LEU A 17 26.11 -5.96 -18.90
C LEU A 17 24.90 -6.91 -18.86
N PRO A 18 24.94 -8.09 -18.19
CA PRO A 18 23.77 -8.95 -18.04
C PRO A 18 22.64 -8.28 -17.24
N VAL A 19 22.98 -7.48 -16.23
CA VAL A 19 22.00 -6.72 -15.43
C VAL A 19 21.32 -5.65 -16.29
N VAL A 20 22.09 -4.91 -17.09
CA VAL A 20 21.57 -3.88 -18.01
C VAL A 20 20.71 -4.52 -19.11
N LEU A 21 21.17 -5.61 -19.72
CA LEU A 21 20.40 -6.37 -20.71
C LEU A 21 19.11 -6.92 -20.09
N PHE A 22 19.18 -7.46 -18.87
CA PHE A 22 18.00 -7.92 -18.15
C PHE A 22 17.02 -6.77 -17.92
N ILE A 23 17.46 -5.60 -17.45
CA ILE A 23 16.59 -4.43 -17.23
C ILE A 23 15.91 -3.97 -18.53
N HIS A 24 16.62 -3.99 -19.66
CA HIS A 24 16.10 -3.47 -20.93
C HIS A 24 15.30 -4.47 -21.76
N LEU A 25 15.57 -5.78 -21.63
CA LEU A 25 14.90 -6.81 -22.40
C LEU A 25 13.77 -7.50 -21.63
N HIS A 26 13.72 -7.31 -20.30
CA HIS A 26 12.70 -7.92 -19.46
C HIS A 26 11.47 -7.01 -19.35
N GLU A 27 10.39 -7.39 -20.05
CA GLU A 27 9.09 -6.73 -19.91
C GLU A 27 8.30 -7.36 -18.75
N ASN A 28 7.84 -6.52 -17.83
CA ASN A 28 6.90 -6.97 -16.80
C ASN A 28 5.49 -6.95 -17.38
N VAL A 29 4.76 -8.04 -17.18
CA VAL A 29 3.36 -8.13 -17.62
C VAL A 29 2.49 -7.38 -16.61
N ALA A 30 1.70 -6.44 -17.12
CA ALA A 30 0.71 -5.76 -16.31
C ALA A 30 -0.34 -6.78 -15.86
N VAL A 31 -0.56 -6.88 -14.55
CA VAL A 31 -1.61 -7.74 -14.02
C VAL A 31 -2.90 -6.92 -14.00
N PRO A 32 -3.99 -7.41 -14.63
CA PRO A 32 -5.27 -6.74 -14.55
C PRO A 32 -5.85 -6.92 -13.14
N GLN A 33 -6.71 -5.99 -12.74
CA GLN A 33 -7.48 -6.13 -11.51
C GLN A 33 -8.34 -7.39 -11.55
N VAL A 34 -8.44 -8.08 -10.41
CA VAL A 34 -9.31 -9.26 -10.28
C VAL A 34 -10.78 -8.88 -10.50
N ARG A 35 -11.18 -7.69 -10.02
CA ARG A 35 -12.53 -7.14 -10.12
C ARG A 35 -12.46 -5.61 -10.06
N SER A 36 -13.39 -4.92 -10.73
CA SER A 36 -13.48 -3.45 -10.64
C SER A 36 -13.77 -3.01 -9.20
N PHE A 37 -13.13 -1.93 -8.76
CA PHE A 37 -13.46 -1.30 -7.47
C PHE A 37 -14.84 -0.62 -7.46
N ASP A 38 -15.50 -0.48 -8.61
CA ASP A 38 -16.90 -0.04 -8.68
C ASP A 38 -17.84 -1.06 -8.02
N GLU A 39 -17.52 -2.35 -8.14
CA GLU A 39 -18.25 -3.46 -7.52
C GLU A 39 -17.92 -3.64 -6.04
N PHE A 40 -17.05 -2.79 -5.48
CA PHE A 40 -16.68 -2.89 -4.07
C PHE A 40 -17.94 -2.67 -3.20
N PRO A 41 -18.20 -3.54 -2.20
CA PRO A 41 -19.48 -3.57 -1.51
C PRO A 41 -19.72 -2.28 -0.72
N ALA A 42 -20.95 -1.77 -0.79
CA ALA A 42 -21.38 -0.62 0.01
C ALA A 42 -21.55 -0.94 1.51
N SER A 43 -21.51 -2.23 1.88
CA SER A 43 -21.61 -2.70 3.26
C SER A 43 -20.54 -3.74 3.56
N LEU A 44 -19.86 -3.59 4.70
CA LEU A 44 -18.85 -4.52 5.21
C LEU A 44 -19.24 -4.92 6.62
N GLY A 45 -19.89 -6.08 6.78
CA GLY A 45 -20.52 -6.43 8.06
C GLY A 45 -21.52 -5.34 8.49
N ASP A 46 -21.33 -4.78 9.68
CA ASP A 46 -22.15 -3.70 10.23
C ASP A 46 -21.77 -2.31 9.72
N TRP A 47 -20.68 -2.18 8.97
CA TRP A 47 -20.22 -0.91 8.40
C TRP A 47 -20.97 -0.58 7.11
N ARG A 48 -21.44 0.67 6.98
CA ARG A 48 -22.16 1.15 5.80
C ARG A 48 -21.45 2.32 5.15
N GLN A 49 -21.36 2.31 3.82
CA GLN A 49 -20.78 3.40 3.05
C GLN A 49 -21.58 4.69 3.31
N ALA A 50 -20.86 5.75 3.68
CA ALA A 50 -21.40 7.08 3.90
C ALA A 50 -20.99 8.08 2.81
N GLY A 51 -20.01 7.72 1.97
CA GLY A 51 -19.58 8.55 0.86
C GLY A 51 -18.38 7.98 0.13
N SER A 52 -18.02 8.61 -0.98
CA SER A 52 -16.81 8.33 -1.75
C SER A 52 -16.13 9.63 -2.11
N GLU A 53 -14.83 9.55 -2.29
CA GLU A 53 -14.00 10.69 -2.69
C GLU A 53 -13.40 10.41 -4.06
N THR A 54 -13.41 11.42 -4.92
CA THR A 54 -12.71 11.40 -6.19
C THR A 54 -11.47 12.28 -6.07
N PHE A 55 -10.33 11.78 -6.55
CA PHE A 55 -9.09 12.52 -6.49
C PHE A 55 -8.96 13.44 -7.69
N SER A 56 -8.31 14.58 -7.49
CA SER A 56 -8.02 15.51 -8.58
C SER A 56 -7.06 14.88 -9.59
N ALA A 57 -7.06 15.40 -10.83
CA ALA A 57 -6.11 14.97 -11.86
C ALA A 57 -4.65 15.11 -11.40
N GLU A 58 -4.33 16.17 -10.64
CA GLU A 58 -3.01 16.39 -10.05
C GLU A 58 -2.63 15.29 -9.05
N THR A 59 -3.55 14.88 -8.17
CA THR A 59 -3.29 13.78 -7.23
C THR A 59 -3.10 12.45 -7.96
N LEU A 60 -3.89 12.20 -9.01
CA LEU A 60 -3.74 11.00 -9.83
C LEU A 60 -2.43 10.99 -10.64
N ASP A 61 -1.94 12.16 -11.06
CA ASP A 61 -0.64 12.31 -11.73
C ASP A 61 0.55 12.18 -10.76
N ILE A 62 0.32 12.23 -9.45
CA ILE A 62 1.34 11.93 -8.45
C ILE A 62 1.30 10.45 -8.06
N LEU A 63 0.10 9.90 -7.86
CA LEU A 63 -0.08 8.54 -7.34
C LEU A 63 0.02 7.46 -8.42
N HIS A 64 -0.30 7.80 -9.67
CA HIS A 64 -0.38 6.91 -10.84
C HIS A 64 -1.01 5.53 -10.57
N PRO A 65 -2.14 5.42 -9.85
CA PRO A 65 -2.76 4.13 -9.62
C PRO A 65 -3.34 3.61 -10.94
N THR A 66 -3.21 2.29 -11.17
CA THR A 66 -3.97 1.60 -12.23
C THR A 66 -5.47 1.68 -11.96
N ALA A 67 -5.86 1.56 -10.69
CA ALA A 67 -7.17 1.98 -10.21
C ALA A 67 -7.13 2.25 -8.71
N TYR A 68 -8.11 2.96 -8.19
CA TYR A 68 -8.19 3.26 -6.76
C TYR A 68 -9.63 3.29 -6.25
N LEU A 69 -9.77 3.16 -4.94
CA LEU A 69 -11.01 3.32 -4.19
C LEU A 69 -10.74 4.27 -3.03
N SER A 70 -11.57 5.30 -2.87
CA SER A 70 -11.56 6.16 -1.68
C SER A 70 -13.00 6.28 -1.16
N ARG A 71 -13.29 5.67 0.00
CA ARG A 71 -14.65 5.59 0.56
C ARG A 71 -14.66 5.82 2.07
N PHE A 72 -15.73 6.44 2.54
CA PHE A 72 -16.03 6.57 3.95
C PHE A 72 -17.08 5.53 4.37
N TYR A 73 -16.88 4.92 5.52
CA TYR A 73 -17.82 4.01 6.16
C TYR A 73 -18.19 4.50 7.54
N VAL A 74 -19.43 4.22 7.95
CA VAL A 74 -19.95 4.48 9.29
C VAL A 74 -20.23 3.15 9.97
N GLY A 75 -19.72 3.00 11.19
CA GLY A 75 -19.91 1.84 12.04
C GLY A 75 -21.21 1.89 12.85
N PRO A 76 -21.54 0.81 13.56
CA PRO A 76 -22.80 0.70 14.30
C PRO A 76 -22.94 1.72 15.43
N ASN A 77 -21.85 2.27 15.98
CA ASN A 77 -21.89 3.30 17.02
C ASN A 77 -21.58 4.70 16.47
N GLY A 78 -21.64 4.89 15.15
CA GLY A 78 -21.37 6.17 14.48
C GLY A 78 -19.89 6.44 14.19
N GLU A 79 -19.01 5.47 14.43
CA GLU A 79 -17.58 5.60 14.12
C GLU A 79 -17.37 5.83 12.62
N ARG A 80 -16.50 6.76 12.23
CA ARG A 80 -16.21 7.05 10.82
C ARG A 80 -14.84 6.53 10.44
N VAL A 81 -14.78 5.72 9.39
CA VAL A 81 -13.55 5.15 8.85
C VAL A 81 -13.40 5.60 7.40
N HIS A 82 -12.20 6.03 7.02
CA HIS A 82 -11.81 6.21 5.63
C HIS A 82 -11.02 5.01 5.15
N LEU A 83 -11.47 4.39 4.06
CA LEU A 83 -10.77 3.33 3.35
C LEU A 83 -10.20 3.89 2.05
N TYR A 84 -8.90 3.73 1.87
CA TYR A 84 -8.23 3.93 0.60
C TYR A 84 -7.58 2.63 0.12
N LEU A 85 -7.86 2.24 -1.12
CA LEU A 85 -7.20 1.16 -1.85
C LEU A 85 -6.59 1.72 -3.11
N GLY A 86 -5.28 1.60 -3.28
CA GLY A 86 -4.60 1.89 -4.55
C GLY A 86 -4.09 0.60 -5.14
N TYR A 87 -4.36 0.34 -6.42
CA TYR A 87 -3.84 -0.80 -7.16
C TYR A 87 -2.88 -0.35 -8.26
N HIS A 88 -1.72 -0.99 -8.34
CA HIS A 88 -0.69 -0.71 -9.33
C HIS A 88 -0.34 -2.00 -10.07
N GLY A 89 -0.93 -2.22 -11.24
CA GLY A 89 -0.73 -3.45 -12.03
C GLY A 89 0.66 -3.57 -12.67
N LYS A 90 1.43 -2.48 -12.68
CA LYS A 90 2.82 -2.43 -13.19
C LYS A 90 3.87 -2.13 -12.09
N GLY A 91 3.45 -2.10 -10.82
CA GLY A 91 4.27 -1.67 -9.67
C GLY A 91 4.49 -0.16 -9.60
N GLY A 92 5.39 0.27 -8.72
CA GLY A 92 5.79 1.68 -8.60
C GLY A 92 4.94 2.50 -7.63
N ILE A 93 4.36 1.89 -6.60
CA ILE A 93 3.73 2.61 -5.50
C ILE A 93 4.78 3.54 -4.88
N HIS A 94 4.51 4.84 -4.97
CA HIS A 94 5.27 5.82 -4.24
C HIS A 94 4.99 5.72 -2.74
N SER A 95 6.04 5.85 -1.95
CA SER A 95 5.99 5.90 -0.48
C SER A 95 4.87 6.85 0.00
N PRO A 96 3.83 6.35 0.71
CA PRO A 96 2.77 7.16 1.30
C PRO A 96 3.32 8.14 2.34
N ARG A 97 4.47 7.79 2.95
CA ARG A 97 5.17 8.61 3.92
C ARG A 97 5.54 9.98 3.34
N ASN A 98 5.93 10.02 2.07
CA ASN A 98 6.27 11.28 1.41
C ASN A 98 5.03 12.13 1.10
N CYS A 99 3.90 11.50 0.78
CA CYS A 99 2.67 12.23 0.44
C CYS A 99 1.96 12.82 1.66
N LEU A 100 1.85 12.06 2.76
CA LEU A 100 1.15 12.52 3.97
C LEU A 100 1.96 13.56 4.75
N LEU A 101 3.28 13.34 4.92
CA LEU A 101 4.15 14.33 5.57
C LEU A 101 4.26 15.61 4.74
N GLY A 102 4.29 15.50 3.41
CA GLY A 102 4.28 16.65 2.49
C GLY A 102 2.98 17.49 2.55
N SER A 103 1.87 16.89 3.01
CA SER A 103 0.57 17.57 3.16
C SER A 103 0.38 18.28 4.51
N GLY A 104 1.46 18.39 5.30
CA GLY A 104 1.49 19.06 6.60
C GLY A 104 1.00 18.22 7.79
N TRP A 105 0.96 16.89 7.65
CA TRP A 105 0.74 15.97 8.77
C TRP A 105 2.07 15.68 9.48
N PHE A 106 2.04 15.66 10.80
CA PHE A 106 3.15 15.28 11.66
C PHE A 106 2.93 13.87 12.18
N GLN A 107 3.96 13.03 12.12
CA GLN A 107 3.88 11.67 12.64
C GLN A 107 4.20 11.66 14.14
N GLU A 108 3.19 11.42 14.98
CA GLU A 108 3.34 11.33 16.43
C GLU A 108 3.88 9.98 16.88
N SER A 109 3.41 8.90 16.25
CA SER A 109 3.82 7.54 16.57
C SER A 109 3.81 6.64 15.34
N ARG A 110 4.62 5.58 15.36
CA ARG A 110 4.60 4.51 14.36
C ARG A 110 4.99 3.20 15.01
N THR A 111 4.21 2.17 14.76
CA THR A 111 4.44 0.83 15.29
C THR A 111 4.12 -0.20 14.22
N GLU A 112 5.03 -1.14 14.02
CA GLU A 112 4.81 -2.29 13.15
C GLU A 112 4.03 -3.35 13.95
N LYS A 113 2.95 -3.86 13.36
CA LYS A 113 2.02 -4.80 13.98
C LYS A 113 1.77 -5.98 13.06
N THR A 114 1.76 -7.18 13.64
CA THR A 114 1.29 -8.39 12.94
C THR A 114 -0.05 -8.76 13.52
N VAL A 115 -1.06 -8.88 12.66
CA VAL A 115 -2.41 -9.31 13.02
C VAL A 115 -2.76 -10.55 12.23
N ASN A 116 -3.71 -11.34 12.71
CA ASN A 116 -4.17 -12.52 11.97
C ASN A 116 -5.33 -12.17 11.04
N ASN A 117 -5.27 -12.69 9.83
CA ASN A 117 -6.39 -12.76 8.91
C ASN A 117 -7.39 -13.84 9.35
N ILE A 118 -8.57 -13.86 8.74
CA ILE A 118 -9.62 -14.87 9.00
C ILE A 118 -9.13 -16.30 8.74
N ASP A 119 -8.25 -16.49 7.75
CA ASP A 119 -7.65 -17.79 7.44
C ASP A 119 -6.40 -18.13 8.27
N GLY A 120 -6.08 -17.32 9.27
CA GLY A 120 -4.91 -17.49 10.13
C GLY A 120 -3.59 -16.99 9.52
N SER A 121 -3.58 -16.52 8.27
CA SER A 121 -2.38 -15.91 7.68
C SER A 121 -2.03 -14.58 8.36
N PRO A 122 -0.74 -14.25 8.53
CA PRO A 122 -0.34 -12.98 9.11
C PRO A 122 -0.58 -11.83 8.14
N ILE A 123 -1.09 -10.71 8.68
CA ILE A 123 -1.11 -9.41 8.03
C ILE A 123 -0.12 -8.53 8.79
N HIS A 124 0.96 -8.21 8.10
CA HIS A 124 1.98 -7.28 8.54
C HIS A 124 1.54 -5.87 8.13
N LEU A 125 1.10 -5.06 9.11
CA LEU A 125 0.69 -3.68 8.91
C LEU A 125 1.46 -2.69 9.80
N VAL A 126 1.40 -1.42 9.44
CA VAL A 126 1.87 -0.31 10.24
C VAL A 126 0.68 0.40 10.85
N GLU A 127 0.73 0.63 12.15
CA GLU A 127 -0.15 1.54 12.88
C GLU A 127 0.61 2.84 13.15
N THR A 128 0.03 3.97 12.79
CA THR A 128 0.65 5.28 13.01
C THR A 128 -0.40 6.30 13.41
N VAL A 129 -0.02 7.20 14.32
CA VAL A 129 -0.82 8.38 14.66
C VAL A 129 -0.19 9.59 13.98
N LEU A 130 -1.01 10.31 13.24
CA LEU A 130 -0.67 11.56 12.57
C LEU A 130 -1.45 12.72 13.19
N SER A 131 -0.88 13.92 13.20
CA SER A 131 -1.57 15.14 13.63
C SER A 131 -1.38 16.31 12.68
N LYS A 132 -2.40 17.15 12.56
CA LYS A 132 -2.39 18.38 11.78
C LYS A 132 -3.27 19.42 12.47
N GLY A 133 -2.64 20.42 13.09
CA GLY A 133 -3.34 21.37 13.94
C GLY A 133 -3.99 20.65 15.14
N ASN A 134 -5.30 20.77 15.27
CA ASN A 134 -6.08 20.14 16.36
C ASN A 134 -6.70 18.79 15.96
N VAL A 135 -6.40 18.28 14.75
CA VAL A 135 -6.93 17.00 14.27
C VAL A 135 -5.86 15.94 14.43
N ARG A 136 -6.24 14.78 14.99
CA ARG A 136 -5.42 13.57 14.98
C ARG A 136 -6.08 12.50 14.11
N MET A 137 -5.25 11.63 13.56
CA MET A 137 -5.67 10.52 12.73
C MET A 137 -4.87 9.28 13.09
N LEU A 138 -5.57 8.19 13.42
CA LEU A 138 -4.98 6.86 13.48
C LEU A 138 -5.07 6.24 12.09
N MET A 139 -3.96 5.72 11.60
CA MET A 139 -3.86 5.11 10.29
C MET A 139 -3.24 3.71 10.40
N LEU A 140 -3.97 2.71 9.90
CA LEU A 140 -3.45 1.39 9.61
C LEU A 140 -3.13 1.32 8.12
N TYR A 141 -1.92 0.90 7.76
CA TYR A 141 -1.58 0.71 6.35
C TYR A 141 -0.63 -0.45 6.11
N TRP A 142 -0.70 -1.03 4.92
CA TRP A 142 0.23 -2.03 4.44
C TRP A 142 0.24 -2.08 2.92
N PHE A 143 1.27 -2.71 2.38
CA PHE A 143 1.33 -3.08 0.98
C PHE A 143 1.00 -4.57 0.84
N GLN A 144 0.16 -4.90 -0.12
CA GLN A 144 -0.19 -6.27 -0.47
C GLN A 144 0.47 -6.60 -1.82
N MET A 145 1.37 -7.59 -1.79
CA MET A 145 1.91 -8.22 -2.98
C MET A 145 1.60 -9.70 -2.89
N ARG A 146 0.75 -10.19 -3.80
CA ARG A 146 0.40 -11.60 -3.83
C ARG A 146 -0.20 -12.08 -2.50
N ASP A 147 0.40 -13.09 -1.88
CA ASP A 147 0.10 -13.65 -0.57
C ASP A 147 0.86 -12.96 0.59
N LYS A 148 1.69 -11.95 0.30
CA LYS A 148 2.54 -11.27 1.27
C LYS A 148 2.08 -9.86 1.56
N THR A 149 2.01 -9.54 2.85
CA THR A 149 1.83 -8.18 3.36
C THR A 149 3.18 -7.60 3.78
N MET A 150 3.43 -6.34 3.47
CA MET A 150 4.68 -5.66 3.81
C MET A 150 4.43 -4.35 4.56
N GLN A 151 5.25 -4.13 5.59
CA GLN A 151 5.22 -2.95 6.47
C GLN A 151 6.29 -1.91 6.12
N SER A 152 7.32 -2.35 5.39
CA SER A 152 8.50 -1.55 5.06
C SER A 152 8.55 -1.27 3.57
N GLU A 153 8.69 0.01 3.22
CA GLU A 153 8.87 0.49 1.85
C GLU A 153 10.17 -0.03 1.22
N TYR A 154 11.18 -0.30 2.05
CA TYR A 154 12.43 -0.93 1.58
C TYR A 154 12.22 -2.40 1.27
N ALA A 155 11.43 -3.11 2.09
CA ALA A 155 11.06 -4.49 1.81
C ALA A 155 10.20 -4.59 0.54
N LEU A 156 9.32 -3.61 0.32
CA LEU A 156 8.54 -3.47 -0.90
C LEU A 156 9.43 -3.40 -2.14
N LYS A 157 10.36 -2.43 -2.19
CA LYS A 157 11.28 -2.24 -3.32
C LYS A 157 12.14 -3.47 -3.61
N ILE A 158 12.63 -4.14 -2.57
CA ILE A 158 13.42 -5.37 -2.74
C ILE A 158 12.55 -6.50 -3.32
N GLN A 159 11.29 -6.61 -2.89
CA GLN A 159 10.38 -7.63 -3.36
C GLN A 159 9.83 -7.33 -4.77
N GLU A 160 9.67 -6.06 -5.16
CA GLU A 160 9.43 -5.69 -6.56
C GLU A 160 10.56 -6.19 -7.47
N ILE A 161 11.82 -6.00 -7.04
CA ILE A 161 13.00 -6.46 -7.80
C ILE A 161 13.00 -7.99 -7.90
N ILE A 162 12.75 -8.70 -6.80
CA ILE A 162 12.69 -10.17 -6.77
C ILE A 162 11.54 -10.70 -7.62
N ASN A 163 10.33 -10.13 -7.49
CA ASN A 163 9.15 -10.59 -8.22
C ASN A 163 9.27 -10.31 -9.72
N SER A 164 9.85 -9.17 -10.10
CA SER A 164 10.23 -8.89 -11.48
C SER A 164 11.19 -9.96 -11.99
N ALA A 165 12.27 -10.22 -11.25
CA ALA A 165 13.30 -11.18 -11.65
C ALA A 165 12.80 -12.63 -11.77
N LEU A 166 11.95 -13.08 -10.86
CA LEU A 166 11.52 -14.48 -10.76
C LEU A 166 10.18 -14.77 -11.43
N TYR A 167 9.27 -13.79 -11.49
CA TYR A 167 7.87 -14.01 -11.88
C TYR A 167 7.40 -13.05 -12.99
N SER A 168 8.24 -12.12 -13.47
CA SER A 168 7.88 -11.13 -14.51
C SER A 168 6.65 -10.28 -14.16
N ARG A 169 6.41 -10.07 -12.85
CA ARG A 169 5.24 -9.37 -12.29
C ARG A 169 5.68 -8.40 -11.19
N ARG A 170 5.00 -7.26 -11.07
CA ARG A 170 5.24 -6.24 -10.03
C ARG A 170 3.95 -5.68 -9.44
N ASP A 171 2.84 -6.39 -9.58
CA ASP A 171 1.56 -5.90 -9.11
C ASP A 171 1.50 -5.80 -7.58
N GLU A 172 0.98 -4.68 -7.12
CA GLU A 172 0.89 -4.38 -5.70
C GLU A 172 -0.35 -3.55 -5.40
N SER A 173 -0.87 -3.69 -4.18
CA SER A 173 -1.95 -2.86 -3.66
C SER A 173 -1.51 -2.16 -2.40
N PHE A 174 -1.80 -0.87 -2.29
CA PHE A 174 -1.71 -0.14 -1.04
C PHE A 174 -3.08 -0.12 -0.36
N VAL A 175 -3.11 -0.53 0.90
CA VAL A 175 -4.32 -0.43 1.73
C VAL A 175 -4.07 0.56 2.86
N ARG A 176 -5.02 1.48 3.05
CA ARG A 176 -5.03 2.43 4.16
C ARG A 176 -6.42 2.49 4.79
N ILE A 177 -6.45 2.33 6.10
CA ILE A 177 -7.63 2.52 6.95
C ILE A 177 -7.31 3.65 7.91
N SER A 178 -8.08 4.73 7.85
CA SER A 178 -7.85 5.93 8.66
C SER A 178 -9.07 6.29 9.49
N VAL A 179 -8.85 6.68 10.74
CA VAL A 179 -9.88 7.17 11.67
C VAL A 179 -9.40 8.45 12.30
N GLU A 180 -10.13 9.54 12.09
CA GLU A 180 -9.85 10.81 12.74
C GLU A 180 -10.43 10.82 14.15
N PHE A 181 -9.72 11.44 15.08
CA PHE A 181 -10.12 11.57 16.48
C PHE A 181 -9.57 12.86 17.08
N LEU A 182 -10.21 13.30 18.18
CA LEU A 182 -9.73 14.42 18.98
C LEU A 182 -8.93 13.87 20.18
N ASP A 183 -9.64 13.34 21.18
CA ASP A 183 -9.03 12.87 22.43
C ASP A 183 -9.22 11.35 22.69
N ASP A 184 -10.00 10.66 21.84
CA ASP A 184 -10.32 9.23 22.00
C ASP A 184 -9.49 8.33 21.07
N ALA A 185 -8.20 8.20 21.39
CA ALA A 185 -7.29 7.34 20.63
C ALA A 185 -7.67 5.85 20.72
N GLU A 186 -8.21 5.40 21.86
CA GLU A 186 -8.63 4.02 22.07
C GLU A 186 -9.86 3.68 21.21
N GLY A 187 -10.86 4.56 21.18
CA GLY A 187 -12.01 4.43 20.29
C GLY A 187 -11.61 4.43 18.82
N ALA A 188 -10.66 5.29 18.42
CA ALA A 188 -10.14 5.31 17.05
C ALA A 188 -9.45 3.99 16.67
N GLN A 189 -8.65 3.44 17.57
CA GLN A 189 -8.00 2.14 17.38
C GLN A 189 -9.06 1.03 17.27
N LYS A 190 -10.02 0.98 18.19
CA LYS A 190 -11.11 -0.02 18.17
C LYS A 190 -11.91 0.04 16.88
N ALA A 191 -12.23 1.24 16.40
CA ALA A 191 -12.92 1.46 15.13
C ALA A 191 -12.09 0.95 13.94
N ALA A 192 -10.80 1.32 13.86
CA ALA A 192 -9.93 0.92 12.77
C ALA A 192 -9.74 -0.61 12.70
N TYR A 193 -9.50 -1.28 13.83
CA TYR A 193 -9.38 -2.74 13.87
C TYR A 193 -10.73 -3.46 13.69
N GLY A 194 -11.83 -2.86 14.16
CA GLY A 194 -13.18 -3.35 13.91
C GLY A 194 -13.51 -3.34 12.42
N PHE A 195 -13.15 -2.26 11.71
CA PHE A 195 -13.28 -2.17 10.26
C PHE A 195 -12.34 -3.13 9.54
N LEU A 196 -11.08 -3.25 9.97
CA LEU A 196 -10.12 -4.20 9.40
C LEU A 196 -10.69 -5.63 9.40
N LYS A 197 -11.31 -6.08 10.51
CA LYS A 197 -11.96 -7.40 10.60
C LYS A 197 -13.12 -7.53 9.59
N ALA A 198 -13.93 -6.49 9.42
CA ALA A 198 -15.04 -6.50 8.47
C ALA A 198 -14.57 -6.45 6.99
N PHE A 199 -13.39 -5.88 6.74
CA PHE A 199 -12.77 -5.76 5.43
C PHE A 199 -12.07 -7.05 4.97
N GLN A 200 -11.50 -7.83 5.89
CA GLN A 200 -10.76 -9.07 5.61
C GLN A 200 -11.46 -10.11 4.72
N PRO A 201 -12.79 -10.36 4.80
CA PRO A 201 -13.46 -11.29 3.90
C PRO A 201 -13.43 -10.84 2.43
N VAL A 202 -13.35 -9.53 2.19
CA VAL A 202 -13.55 -8.91 0.88
C VAL A 202 -12.22 -8.67 0.17
N THR A 203 -11.11 -8.48 0.89
CA THR A 203 -9.77 -8.25 0.31
C THR A 203 -9.41 -9.25 -0.78
N LYS A 204 -9.65 -10.54 -0.55
CA LYS A 204 -9.29 -11.61 -1.50
C LYS A 204 -10.00 -11.52 -2.85
N MET A 205 -11.15 -10.84 -2.91
CA MET A 205 -11.93 -10.71 -4.15
C MET A 205 -11.48 -9.54 -5.02
N PHE A 206 -10.80 -8.55 -4.43
CA PHE A 206 -10.46 -7.28 -5.09
C PHE A 206 -8.96 -7.01 -5.19
N VAL A 207 -8.13 -7.73 -4.43
CA VAL A 207 -6.68 -7.61 -4.46
C VAL A 207 -6.05 -8.88 -5.06
N PRO A 208 -5.23 -8.77 -6.13
CA PRO A 208 -4.63 -9.94 -6.76
C PRO A 208 -3.66 -10.69 -5.85
N ARG A 209 -3.58 -12.01 -6.08
CA ARG A 209 -2.64 -12.94 -5.42
C ARG A 209 -1.53 -13.40 -6.36
#